data_AF-A0A849UKF5-F1
#
_entry.id   AF-A0A849UKF5-F1
#
_cell.length_a   1.000
_cell.length_b   1.000
_cell.length_c   1.000
_cell.angle_alpha   90.00
_cell.angle_beta   90.00
_cell.angle_gamma   90.00
#
_symmetry.space_group_name_H-M   'P 1'
#
loop_
_entity.id
_entity.type
_entity.pdbx_description
1 polymer ?
#
loop_
_entity_poly.entity_id
_entity_poly.type
_entity_poly.pdbx_seq_one_letter_code
_entity_poly.pdbx_strand_id
1 'polypeptide(L)' 'MNWGSVSIWSAVILLLDAAFGLWNHERVRALAPKINVPRIALIEAFAALVLVLLGLWL' A
#
# COMPACT_ATOMS: atom_id res chain seq x y z
N MET A 1 -21.58 0.23 -10.63
CA MET A 1 -20.43 0.29 -9.69
C MET A 1 -19.91 1.72 -9.69
N ASN A 2 -19.73 2.32 -8.51
CA ASN A 2 -19.08 3.63 -8.40
C ASN A 2 -17.56 3.41 -8.45
N TRP A 3 -16.94 3.72 -9.59
CA TRP A 3 -15.51 3.52 -9.81
C TRP A 3 -14.64 4.38 -8.88
N GLY A 4 -15.10 5.57 -8.47
CA GLY A 4 -14.41 6.39 -7.47
C GLY A 4 -14.33 5.68 -6.11
N SER A 5 -15.43 5.06 -5.68
CA SER A 5 -15.47 4.25 -4.46
C SER A 5 -14.52 3.05 -4.53
N VAL A 6 -14.47 2.34 -5.67
CA VAL A 6 -13.56 1.20 -5.87
C VAL A 6 -12.08 1.63 -5.78
N SER A 7 -11.72 2.76 -6.40
CA SER A 7 -10.37 3.32 -6.34
C SER A 7 -9.96 3.67 -4.89
N ILE A 8 -10.85 4.32 -4.14
CA ILE A 8 -10.59 4.68 -2.74
C ILE A 8 -10.41 3.44 -1.86
N TRP A 9 -11.28 2.43 -2.00
CA TRP A 9 -11.14 1.18 -1.26
C TRP A 9 -9.83 0.43 -1.59
N SER A 10 -9.42 0.44 -2.87
CA SER A 10 -8.15 -0.15 -3.29
C SER A 10 -6.96 0.57 -2.67
N ALA A 11 -7.02 1.90 -2.56
CA ALA A 11 -6.00 2.69 -1.87
C ALA A 11 -5.90 2.35 -0.38
N VAL A 12 -7.05 2.16 0.30
CA VAL A 12 -7.08 1.76 1.72
C VAL A 12 -6.40 0.40 1.91
N ILE A 13 -6.68 -0.57 1.03
CA ILE A 13 -6.05 -1.89 1.10
C ILE A 13 -4.53 -1.79 0.95
N LEU A 14 -4.04 -1.03 -0.03
CA LEU A 14 -2.60 -0.82 -0.22
C LEU A 14 -1.93 -0.16 0.98
N LEU A 15 -2.60 0.81 1.63
CA LEU A 15 -2.07 1.43 2.85
C LEU A 15 -2.01 0.45 4.01
N LEU A 16 -3.01 -0.41 4.17
CA LEU A 16 -3.02 -1.44 5.19
C LEU A 16 -1.90 -2.47 4.97
N ASP A 17 -1.67 -2.88 3.72
CA ASP A 17 -0.60 -3.81 3.36
C ASP A 17 0.79 -3.20 3.64
N ALA A 18 1.01 -1.95 3.19
CA ALA A 18 2.24 -1.21 3.46
C ALA A 18 2.50 -1.05 4.97
N ALA A 19 1.47 -0.71 5.75
CA ALA A 19 1.57 -0.56 7.19
C ALA A 19 1.87 -1.90 7.88
N PHE A 20 1.24 -3.00 7.46
CA PHE A 20 1.50 -4.32 8.00
C PHE A 20 2.91 -4.81 7.66
N GLY A 21 3.37 -4.57 6.43
CA GLY A 21 4.73 -4.87 5.98
C GLY A 21 5.77 -4.13 6.82
N LEU A 22 5.58 -2.83 7.07
CA LEU A 22 6.45 -2.04 7.92
C LEU A 22 6.42 -2.49 9.40
N TRP A 23 5.23 -2.74 9.94
CA TRP A 23 5.07 -3.22 11.32
C TRP A 23 5.82 -4.53 11.58
N ASN A 24 5.76 -5.45 10.61
CA ASN A 24 6.45 -6.74 10.70
C ASN A 24 7.82 -6.75 10.01
N HIS A 25 8.40 -5.59 9.67
CA HIS A 25 9.61 -5.51 8.85
C HIS A 25 10.75 -6.36 9.41
N GLU A 26 11.00 -6.31 10.72
CA GLU A 26 12.09 -7.08 11.34
C GLU A 26 11.86 -8.59 11.25
N ARG A 27 10.61 -9.04 11.41
CA ARG A 27 10.24 -10.46 11.27
C ARG A 27 10.36 -10.92 9.83
N VAL A 28 9.90 -10.11 8.88
CA VAL A 28 10.02 -10.40 7.45
C VAL A 28 11.49 -10.40 7.02
N ARG A 29 12.32 -9.49 7.54
CA ARG A 29 13.75 -9.45 7.27
C ARG A 29 14.48 -10.67 7.84
N ALA A 30 14.04 -11.20 8.98
CA ALA A 30 14.59 -12.43 9.54
C ALA A 30 14.25 -13.67 8.68
N LEU A 31 13.05 -13.72 8.08
CA LEU A 31 12.62 -14.82 7.20
C LEU A 31 13.10 -14.67 5.75
N ALA A 32 13.20 -13.43 5.27
CA ALA A 32 13.48 -13.08 3.87
C ALA A 32 14.37 -11.82 3.79
N PRO A 33 15.67 -11.93 4.12
CA PRO A 33 16.58 -10.78 4.28
C PRO A 33 16.86 -10.00 2.99
N LYS A 34 16.56 -10.58 1.82
CA LYS A 34 16.73 -9.93 0.52
C LYS A 34 15.56 -9.03 0.13
N ILE A 35 14.42 -9.12 0.83
CA ILE A 35 13.25 -8.30 0.54
C ILE A 35 13.41 -6.92 1.19
N ASN A 36 13.41 -5.88 0.36
CA ASN A 36 13.45 -4.50 0.82
C ASN A 36 12.03 -4.00 1.13
N VAL A 37 11.49 -4.46 2.25
CA VAL A 37 10.12 -4.13 2.69
C VAL A 37 9.88 -2.61 2.79
N PRO A 38 10.80 -1.78 3.31
CA PRO A 38 10.59 -0.33 3.34
C PRO A 38 10.39 0.28 1.95
N ARG A 39 11.13 -0.21 0.95
CA ARG A 39 10.97 0.26 -0.44
C ARG A 39 9.62 -0.16 -1.02
N ILE A 40 9.17 -1.38 -0.75
CA ILE A 40 7.88 -1.89 -1.21
C ILE A 40 6.73 -1.08 -0.59
N ALA A 41 6.76 -0.90 0.73
CA ALA A 41 5.76 -0.11 1.45
C ALA A 41 5.70 1.36 0.96
N LEU A 42 6.84 1.95 0.58
CA LEU A 42 6.88 3.29 -0.03
C LEU A 42 6.18 3.33 -1.40
N ILE A 43 6.40 2.31 -2.23
CA ILE A 43 5.75 2.21 -3.55
C ILE A 43 4.25 2.01 -3.39
N GLU A 44 3.82 1.16 -2.45
CA GLU A 44 2.41 0.91 -2.14
C GLU A 44 1.71 2.17 -1.60
N ALA A 45 2.36 2.90 -0.68
CA ALA A 45 1.84 4.16 -0.17
C ALA A 45 1.69 5.22 -1.29
N PHE A 46 2.64 5.27 -2.23
CA PHE A 46 2.55 6.17 -3.38
C PHE A 46 1.42 5.76 -4.33
N ALA A 47 1.29 4.46 -4.63
CA ALA A 47 0.19 3.94 -5.45
C ALA A 47 -1.18 4.23 -4.81
N ALA A 48 -1.30 4.08 -3.49
CA ALA A 48 -2.49 4.44 -2.74
C ALA A 48 -2.82 5.93 -2.87
N LEU A 49 -1.83 6.82 -2.75
CA LEU A 49 -2.03 8.25 -2.96
C LEU A 49 -2.59 8.55 -4.36
N VAL A 50 -2.03 7.94 -5.40
CA VAL A 50 -2.50 8.10 -6.78
C VAL A 50 -3.95 7.61 -6.93
N LEU A 51 -4.29 6.48 -6.33
CA LEU A 51 -5.66 5.93 -6.36
C LEU A 51 -6.68 6.79 -5.62
N VAL A 52 -6.29 7.41 -4.50
CA VAL A 52 -7.15 8.40 -3.81
C VAL A 52 -7.39 9.60 -4.73
N LEU A 53 -6.35 10.15 -5.35
CA LEU A 53 -6.49 11.29 -6.26
C LEU A 53 -7.38 10.96 -7.47
N LEU A 54 -7.22 9.77 -8.05
CA LEU A 54 -8.09 9.29 -9.13
C LEU A 54 -9.53 9.10 -8.66
N GLY A 55 -9.73 8.53 -7.48
CA GLY A 55 -11.04 8.27 -6.91
C GLY A 55 -11.81 9.54 -6.53
N LEU A 56 -11.12 10.64 -6.22
CA LEU A 56 -11.72 11.95 -5.99
C LEU A 56 -12.10 12.68 -7.29
N TRP A 57 -11.51 12.28 -8.41
CA TRP A 57 -11.75 12.90 -9.72
C TRP A 57 -12.89 12.24 -10.51
N LEU A 58 -13.23 10.99 -10.19
CA LEU A 58 -14.28 10.16 -10.80
C LEU A 58 -15.60 10.21 -10.03
#